data_AF-A0A9D2ILB8-F1
#
_entry.id   AF-A0A9D2ILB8-F1
#
_cell.length_a   1.000
_cell.length_b   1.000
_cell.length_c   1.000
_cell.angle_alpha   90.00
_cell.angle_beta   90.00
_cell.angle_gamma   90.00
#
_symmetry.space_group_name_H-M   'P 1'
#
loop_
_entity.id
_entity.type
_entity.pdbx_description
1 polymer ?
#
loop_
_entity_poly.entity_id
_entity_poly.type
_entity_poly.pdbx_seq_one_letter_code
_entity_poly.pdbx_strand_id
1 'polypeptide(L)'
;FLQNIKSMWYLETDNYRKLLEFIESEPYQVFVMGHSCGNSDRTLLNTLFEHPNCFSIKVYYHQEAADKDNYNDLVRNIYRNFNNKSAVRNIVVNRTYSLPLVPVAQ
;
A
#
# COMPACT_ATOMS: atom_id res chain seq x y z
N PHE A 1 -18.47 15.01 20.09
CA PHE A 1 -18.29 13.59 19.73
C PHE A 1 -17.90 13.56 18.24
N LEU A 2 -16.88 12.80 17.83
CA LEU A 2 -16.31 12.69 16.46
C LEU A 2 -15.28 13.74 15.96
N GLN A 3 -14.45 14.34 16.83
CA GLN A 3 -13.44 15.34 16.41
C GLN A 3 -12.25 14.78 15.60
N ASN A 4 -12.00 13.46 15.62
CA ASN A 4 -10.79 12.85 15.03
C ASN A 4 -11.08 11.97 13.80
N ILE A 5 -12.12 12.29 13.02
CA ILE A 5 -12.43 11.56 11.78
C ILE A 5 -11.53 12.05 10.65
N LYS A 6 -10.54 11.25 10.24
CA LYS A 6 -9.59 11.59 9.17
C LYS A 6 -10.25 12.07 7.87
N SER A 7 -11.36 11.44 7.47
CA SER A 7 -12.12 11.85 6.26
C SER A 7 -12.69 13.27 6.34
N MET A 8 -13.01 13.77 7.54
CA MET A 8 -13.43 15.17 7.73
C MET A 8 -12.23 16.12 7.60
N TRP A 9 -11.09 15.75 8.16
CA TRP A 9 -9.84 16.51 8.04
C TRP A 9 -9.32 16.58 6.59
N TYR A 10 -9.62 15.59 5.75
CA TYR A 10 -9.34 15.66 4.31
C TYR A 10 -10.11 16.76 3.58
N LEU A 11 -11.21 17.27 4.15
CA LEU A 11 -11.95 18.42 3.61
C LEU A 11 -11.41 19.75 4.10
N GLU A 12 -10.62 19.75 5.19
CA GLU A 12 -10.07 20.97 5.78
C GLU A 12 -8.79 21.45 5.08
N THR A 13 -8.16 20.59 4.28
CA THR A 13 -6.93 20.93 3.54
C THR A 13 -6.99 20.41 2.10
N ASP A 14 -6.30 21.12 1.19
CA ASP A 14 -6.27 20.76 -0.24
C ASP A 14 -5.36 19.55 -0.56
N ASN A 15 -4.70 18.98 0.45
CA ASN A 15 -3.69 17.92 0.26
C ASN A 15 -4.29 16.64 -0.33
N TYR A 16 -5.49 16.25 0.11
CA TYR A 16 -6.15 15.05 -0.42
C TYR A 16 -6.53 15.24 -1.88
N ARG A 17 -7.00 16.44 -2.26
CA ARG A 17 -7.33 16.77 -3.65
C ARG A 17 -6.10 16.73 -4.56
N LYS A 18 -4.98 17.33 -4.12
CA LYS A 18 -3.71 17.27 -4.86
C LYS A 18 -3.23 15.85 -5.08
N LEU A 19 -3.43 14.97 -4.09
CA LEU A 19 -3.11 13.55 -4.25
C LEU A 19 -3.99 12.90 -5.32
N LEU A 20 -5.31 13.16 -5.32
CA LEU A 20 -6.22 12.65 -6.35
C LEU A 20 -5.79 13.13 -7.75
N GLU A 21 -5.51 14.42 -7.91
CA GLU A 21 -5.04 14.98 -9.17
C GLU A 21 -3.71 14.34 -9.63
N PHE A 22 -2.79 14.06 -8.69
CA PHE A 22 -1.54 13.36 -8.98
C PHE A 22 -1.76 11.94 -9.50
N ILE A 23 -2.59 11.12 -8.82
CA ILE A 23 -2.81 9.72 -9.23
C ILE A 23 -3.69 9.58 -10.48
N GLU A 24 -4.50 10.60 -10.79
CA GLU A 24 -5.30 10.67 -12.03
C GLU A 24 -4.44 11.02 -13.24
N SER A 25 -3.35 11.77 -13.04
CA SER A 25 -2.55 12.34 -14.14
C SER A 25 -1.84 11.29 -14.99
N GLU A 26 -1.24 10.28 -14.37
CA GLU A 26 -0.40 9.30 -15.07
C GLU A 26 -0.45 7.91 -14.40
N PRO A 27 -0.13 6.85 -15.15
CA PRO A 27 0.23 5.54 -14.63
C PRO A 27 1.25 5.57 -13.49
N TYR A 28 0.99 4.80 -12.44
CA TYR A 28 1.92 4.67 -11.32
C TYR A 28 2.03 3.25 -10.76
N GLN A 29 3.12 3.04 -10.03
CA GLN A 29 3.41 1.84 -9.26
C GLN A 29 3.58 2.22 -7.79
N VAL A 30 3.02 1.41 -6.89
CA VAL A 30 3.15 1.63 -5.45
C VAL A 30 4.24 0.74 -4.88
N PHE A 31 5.17 1.33 -4.13
CA PHE A 31 6.16 0.61 -3.34
C PHE A 31 5.78 0.60 -1.86
N VAL A 32 5.62 -0.60 -1.31
CA VAL A 32 5.28 -0.77 0.11
C VAL A 32 6.55 -1.15 0.88
N MET A 33 6.98 -0.25 1.77
CA MET A 33 8.16 -0.40 2.61
C MET A 33 7.73 -0.22 4.07
N GLY A 34 7.38 -1.31 4.74
CA GLY A 34 7.08 -1.31 6.18
C GLY A 34 5.69 -1.81 6.59
N HIS A 35 5.56 -2.13 7.87
CA HIS A 35 4.47 -2.95 8.41
C HIS A 35 3.13 -2.21 8.63
N SER A 36 3.14 -0.87 8.64
CA SER A 36 2.03 -0.04 9.13
C SER A 36 0.79 0.03 8.22
N CYS A 37 0.81 -0.60 7.04
CA CYS A 37 -0.34 -0.58 6.11
C CYS A 37 -1.64 -1.15 6.71
N GLY A 38 -1.56 -1.97 7.76
CA GLY A 38 -2.73 -2.49 8.48
C GLY A 38 -3.45 -1.49 9.38
N ASN A 39 -2.73 -0.45 9.86
CA ASN A 39 -3.25 0.59 10.77
C ASN A 39 -3.35 1.98 10.09
N SER A 40 -2.93 2.06 8.83
CA SER A 40 -2.96 3.28 8.04
C SER A 40 -4.39 3.65 7.64
N ASP A 41 -4.59 4.85 7.09
CA ASP A 41 -5.91 5.25 6.63
C ASP A 41 -6.39 4.34 5.50
N ARG A 42 -7.41 3.54 5.79
CA ARG A 42 -7.93 2.55 4.86
C ARG A 42 -8.56 3.20 3.63
N THR A 43 -9.22 4.34 3.78
CA THR A 43 -9.85 5.06 2.66
C THR A 43 -8.77 5.49 1.68
N LEU A 44 -7.72 6.14 2.19
CA LEU A 44 -6.58 6.58 1.39
C LEU A 44 -5.89 5.42 0.67
N LEU A 45 -5.53 4.35 1.40
CA LEU A 45 -4.85 3.22 0.80
C LEU A 45 -5.72 2.48 -0.21
N ASN A 46 -7.01 2.34 0.05
CA ASN A 46 -7.94 1.76 -0.91
C ASN A 46 -7.99 2.60 -2.20
N THR A 47 -8.09 3.93 -2.09
CA THR A 47 -8.08 4.83 -3.24
C THR A 47 -6.80 4.69 -4.08
N LEU A 48 -5.63 4.55 -3.45
CA LEU A 48 -4.36 4.35 -4.17
C LEU A 48 -4.23 2.94 -4.79
N PHE A 49 -4.69 1.91 -4.09
CA PHE A 49 -4.49 0.53 -4.52
C PHE A 49 -5.49 0.08 -5.59
N GLU A 50 -6.70 0.62 -5.58
CA GLU A 50 -7.75 0.26 -6.55
C GLU A 50 -7.95 1.32 -7.65
N HIS A 51 -7.07 2.31 -7.72
CA HIS A 51 -7.10 3.30 -8.78
C HIS A 51 -6.84 2.64 -10.16
N PRO A 52 -7.55 3.01 -11.23
CA PRO A 52 -7.31 2.46 -12.57
C PRO A 52 -5.89 2.66 -13.08
N ASN A 53 -5.23 3.76 -12.68
CA ASN A 53 -3.83 4.06 -13.03
C ASN A 53 -2.80 3.35 -12.13
N CYS A 54 -3.22 2.60 -11.11
CA CYS A 54 -2.31 1.80 -10.30
C CYS A 54 -2.06 0.48 -11.02
N PHE A 55 -0.89 0.33 -11.64
CA PHE A 55 -0.60 -0.86 -12.45
C PHE A 55 0.03 -1.99 -11.65
N SER A 56 0.68 -1.67 -10.53
CA SER A 56 1.27 -2.69 -9.68
C SER A 56 1.59 -2.18 -8.28
N ILE A 57 1.63 -3.11 -7.33
CA ILE A 57 2.07 -2.91 -5.96
C ILE A 57 3.22 -3.87 -5.70
N LYS A 58 4.41 -3.31 -5.47
CA LYS A 58 5.61 -4.07 -5.15
C LYS A 58 5.97 -3.90 -3.68
N VAL A 59 6.21 -5.04 -3.03
CA VAL A 59 6.49 -5.09 -1.59
C VAL A 59 7.98 -5.24 -1.37
N TYR A 60 8.54 -4.40 -0.51
CA TYR A 60 9.87 -4.57 0.04
C TYR A 60 9.74 -4.99 1.50
N TYR A 61 10.13 -6.22 1.78
CA TYR A 61 9.95 -6.84 3.09
C TYR A 61 11.17 -6.68 3.97
N HIS A 62 10.98 -6.76 5.28
CA HIS A 62 12.07 -6.87 6.23
C HIS A 62 12.44 -8.34 6.36
N GLN A 63 13.73 -8.63 6.13
CA GLN A 63 14.28 -9.96 6.33
C GLN A 63 14.97 -9.97 7.70
N GLU A 64 14.47 -10.80 8.61
CA GLU A 64 15.00 -10.94 9.97
C GLU A 64 16.10 -12.00 10.03
N ALA A 65 15.97 -13.07 9.23
CA ALA A 65 16.93 -14.15 9.10
C ALA A 65 16.83 -14.78 7.69
N ALA A 66 17.69 -15.77 7.39
CA ALA A 66 17.69 -16.45 6.09
C ALA A 66 16.32 -17.08 5.74
N ASP A 67 15.59 -17.59 6.73
CA ASP A 67 14.31 -18.27 6.60
C ASP A 67 13.12 -17.50 7.19
N LYS A 68 13.35 -16.29 7.72
CA LYS A 68 12.34 -15.49 8.41
C LYS A 68 12.25 -14.08 7.85
N ASP A 69 11.06 -13.75 7.36
CA ASP A 69 10.71 -12.43 6.84
C ASP A 69 9.25 -12.07 7.16
N ASN A 70 8.90 -10.80 6.95
CA ASN A 70 7.54 -10.29 7.16
C ASN A 70 6.72 -10.13 5.86
N TYR A 71 7.13 -10.73 4.74
CA TYR A 71 6.48 -10.55 3.44
C TYR A 71 4.98 -10.89 3.51
N ASN A 72 4.66 -12.03 4.12
CA ASN A 72 3.28 -12.51 4.22
C ASN A 72 2.39 -11.54 5.02
N ASP A 73 2.93 -10.90 6.05
CA ASP A 73 2.18 -9.95 6.86
C ASP A 73 1.92 -8.65 6.11
N LEU A 74 2.90 -8.18 5.34
CA LEU A 74 2.73 -7.03 4.45
C LEU A 74 1.65 -7.29 3.40
N VAL A 75 1.68 -8.43 2.73
CA VAL A 75 0.67 -8.81 1.73
C VAL A 75 -0.72 -8.93 2.36
N ARG A 76 -0.84 -9.50 3.56
CA ARG A 76 -2.11 -9.55 4.30
C ARG A 76 -2.65 -8.16 4.62
N ASN A 77 -1.78 -7.24 5.03
CA ASN A 77 -2.15 -5.86 5.33
C ASN A 77 -2.60 -5.11 4.07
N ILE A 78 -1.90 -5.31 2.94
CA ILE A 78 -2.31 -4.78 1.64
C ILE A 78 -3.70 -5.35 1.27
N TYR A 79 -3.87 -6.67 1.29
CA TYR A 79 -5.12 -7.35 0.95
C TYR A 79 -6.33 -6.82 1.74
N ARG A 80 -6.16 -6.45 3.01
CA ARG A 80 -7.25 -5.88 3.85
C ARG A 80 -7.77 -4.54 3.34
N ASN A 81 -6.94 -3.77 2.65
CA ASN A 81 -7.30 -2.45 2.10
C ASN A 81 -8.06 -2.52 0.76
N PHE A 82 -8.16 -3.69 0.13
CA PHE A 82 -8.93 -3.87 -1.11
C PHE A 82 -10.42 -4.13 -0.81
N ASN A 83 -11.30 -3.58 -1.64
CA ASN A 83 -12.69 -3.99 -1.71
C ASN A 83 -12.83 -5.15 -2.71
N ASN A 84 -12.20 -5.04 -3.88
CA ASN A 84 -12.12 -6.10 -4.87
C ASN A 84 -10.95 -7.05 -4.60
N LYS A 85 -11.23 -8.13 -3.86
CA LYS A 85 -10.22 -9.13 -3.49
C LYS A 85 -9.61 -9.87 -4.68
N SER A 86 -10.30 -9.92 -5.82
CA SER A 86 -9.77 -10.56 -7.02
C SER A 86 -8.67 -9.72 -7.68
N ALA A 87 -8.79 -8.39 -7.63
CA ALA A 87 -7.84 -7.45 -8.22
C ALA A 87 -6.44 -7.55 -7.60
N VAL A 88 -6.35 -7.92 -6.32
CA VAL A 88 -5.07 -8.11 -5.61
C VAL A 88 -4.14 -9.03 -6.37
N ARG A 89 -4.65 -10.10 -6.98
CA ARG A 89 -3.83 -11.09 -7.69
C ARG A 89 -3.23 -10.56 -9.00
N ASN A 90 -3.85 -9.54 -9.57
CA ASN A 90 -3.41 -8.92 -10.83
C ASN A 90 -2.41 -7.80 -10.57
N ILE A 91 -2.57 -7.09 -9.44
CA ILE A 91 -1.82 -5.86 -9.16
C ILE A 91 -0.66 -6.08 -8.19
N VAL A 92 -0.79 -6.98 -7.20
CA VAL A 92 0.29 -7.24 -6.26
C VAL A 92 1.31 -8.15 -6.93
N VAL A 93 2.54 -7.65 -7.02
CA VAL A 93 3.65 -8.33 -7.67
C VAL A 93 3.97 -9.63 -6.94
N ASN A 94 4.30 -10.69 -7.70
CA ASN A 94 4.69 -11.97 -7.14
C ASN A 94 5.94 -11.84 -6.24
N ARG A 95 6.01 -12.66 -5.19
CA ARG A 95 7.14 -12.69 -4.25
C ARG A 95 8.50 -12.81 -4.93
N THR A 96 8.58 -13.57 -6.02
CA THR A 96 9.82 -13.77 -6.81
C THR A 96 10.42 -12.47 -7.36
N TYR A 97 9.60 -11.44 -7.58
CA TYR A 97 10.04 -10.13 -8.05
C TYR A 97 10.15 -9.10 -6.92
N SER A 98 9.89 -9.52 -5.68
CA SER A 98 10.00 -8.70 -4.47
C SER A 98 11.35 -8.93 -3.80
N LEU A 99 11.89 -7.89 -3.17
CA LEU A 99 13.23 -7.90 -2.58
C LEU A 99 13.18 -7.47 -1.12
N PRO A 100 14.11 -7.94 -0.28
CA PRO A 100 14.26 -7.39 1.05
C PRO A 100 14.63 -5.89 0.95
N LEU A 101 14.03 -5.06 1.81
CA LEU A 101 14.33 -3.62 1.86
C LEU A 101 15.77 -3.38 2.31
N VAL A 102 16.22 -4.18 3.29
CA VAL A 102 17.60 -4.25 3.75
C VAL A 102 17.96 -5.73 3.79
N PRO A 103 18.86 -6.21 2.93
CA PRO A 103 19.32 -7.59 2.97
C PRO A 103 20.09 -7.85 4.28
N VAL A 104 19.90 -9.02 4.88
CA VAL A 104 20.79 -9.49 5.94
C VAL A 104 22.16 -9.73 5.30
N ALA A 105 23.23 -9.17 5.87
CA ALA A 105 24.58 -9.42 5.40
C ALA A 105 24.85 -10.94 5.46
N GLN A 106 25.30 -11.52 4.33
CA GLN A 106 25.72 -12.92 4.26
C GLN A 106 26.95 -13.18 5.13
#